data_AF-A0A7V4HIS6-F1
#
_entry.id   AF-A0A7V4HIS6-F1
#
_cell.length_a   1.000
_cell.length_b   1.000
_cell.length_c   1.000
_cell.angle_alpha   90.00
_cell.angle_beta   90.00
_cell.angle_gamma   90.00
#
_symmetry.space_group_name_H-M   'P 1'
#
loop_
_entity.id
_entity.type
_entity.pdbx_description
1 polymer ?
#
loop_
_entity_poly.entity_id
_entity_poly.type
_entity_poly.pdbx_seq_one_letter_code
_entity_poly.pdbx_strand_id
1 'polypeptide(L)'
;MRASHLKRGDVVLIGSVSGRNRAPVELALCCRERGVVVIGFTSLAYTARVTPLHPSGKKLADASDVVVDIGVPYGDAAVEIPGIPEKMLPLSGVAMTIAGWMIWGAVMEKMAASGNPPTVFISINREDGKAFYDTSVAQYNRRGY
;
A
#
# COMPACT_ATOMS: atom_id res chain seq x y z
N MET A 1 -5.77 3.20 15.38
CA MET A 1 -6.94 3.80 14.69
C MET A 1 -7.52 5.04 15.37
N ARG A 2 -7.52 5.19 16.71
CA ARG A 2 -8.02 6.43 17.35
C ARG A 2 -7.24 7.70 16.95
N ALA A 3 -6.01 7.55 16.48
CA ALA A 3 -5.17 8.63 15.97
C ALA A 3 -5.42 8.98 14.49
N SER A 4 -6.17 8.19 13.73
CA SER A 4 -6.49 8.50 12.32
C SER A 4 -7.91 9.03 12.19
N HIS A 5 -8.12 10.01 11.31
CA HIS A 5 -9.44 10.56 10.97
C HIS A 5 -10.17 9.72 9.88
N LEU A 6 -9.83 8.43 9.75
CA LEU A 6 -10.44 7.54 8.76
C LEU A 6 -11.94 7.39 9.01
N LYS A 7 -12.74 7.57 7.95
CA LYS A 7 -14.19 7.52 7.96
C LYS A 7 -14.73 6.63 6.84
N ARG A 8 -16.01 6.28 6.94
CA ARG A 8 -16.71 5.52 5.89
C ARG A 8 -16.52 6.19 4.52
N GLY A 9 -16.20 5.39 3.52
CA GLY A 9 -15.94 5.86 2.15
C GLY A 9 -14.47 6.20 1.86
N ASP A 10 -13.62 6.28 2.88
CA ASP A 10 -12.17 6.36 2.67
C ASP A 10 -11.61 5.03 2.17
N VAL A 11 -10.38 5.07 1.65
CA VAL A 11 -9.63 3.90 1.20
C VAL A 11 -8.33 3.80 2.00
N VAL A 12 -7.95 2.59 2.42
CA VAL A 12 -6.66 2.31 3.05
C VAL A 12 -5.90 1.24 2.27
N LEU A 13 -4.59 1.42 2.15
CA LEU A 13 -3.69 0.42 1.61
C LEU A 13 -2.90 -0.20 2.77
N ILE A 14 -2.91 -1.53 2.87
CA ILE A 14 -2.24 -2.27 3.93
C ILE A 14 -1.27 -3.26 3.30
N GLY A 15 0.01 -3.16 3.63
CA GLY A 15 1.05 -4.07 3.14
C GLY A 15 1.42 -5.14 4.17
N SER A 16 1.44 -6.41 3.74
CA SER A 16 2.04 -7.51 4.49
C SER A 16 2.41 -8.64 3.55
N VAL A 17 3.71 -8.90 3.38
CA VAL A 17 4.22 -9.86 2.37
C VAL A 17 3.63 -11.25 2.56
N SER A 18 3.66 -11.80 3.78
CA SER A 18 3.09 -13.11 4.08
C SER A 18 1.59 -13.07 4.42
N GLY A 19 1.05 -11.89 4.71
CA GLY A 19 -0.34 -11.69 5.11
C GLY A 19 -0.76 -12.36 6.43
N ARG A 20 0.11 -13.10 7.13
CA ARG A 20 -0.27 -13.99 8.23
C ARG A 20 -0.36 -13.30 9.60
N ASN A 21 0.25 -12.13 9.75
CA ASN A 21 0.44 -11.50 11.05
C ASN A 21 -0.85 -10.89 11.61
N ARG A 22 -0.99 -10.87 12.93
CA ARG A 22 -2.18 -10.36 13.63
C ARG A 22 -2.48 -8.90 13.29
N ALA A 23 -1.48 -8.03 13.40
CA ALA A 23 -1.65 -6.59 13.26
C ALA A 23 -2.24 -6.13 11.91
N PRO A 24 -1.71 -6.52 10.73
CA PRO A 24 -2.30 -6.11 9.46
C PRO A 24 -3.71 -6.67 9.25
N VAL A 25 -3.98 -7.89 9.75
CA VAL A 25 -5.32 -8.50 9.67
C VAL A 25 -6.32 -7.76 10.55
N GLU A 26 -5.97 -7.50 11.81
CA GLU A 26 -6.80 -6.73 12.75
C GLU A 26 -7.13 -5.33 12.19
N LEU A 27 -6.12 -4.64 11.64
CA LEU A 27 -6.30 -3.33 11.04
C LEU A 27 -7.27 -3.37 9.85
N ALA A 28 -7.11 -4.36 8.96
CA ALA A 28 -7.97 -4.55 7.80
C ALA A 28 -9.43 -4.81 8.21
N LEU A 29 -9.65 -5.72 9.17
CA LEU A 29 -10.98 -6.04 9.67
C LEU A 29 -11.65 -4.82 10.30
N CYS A 30 -10.96 -4.11 11.20
CA CYS A 30 -11.47 -2.89 11.82
C CYS A 30 -11.80 -1.79 10.78
N CYS A 31 -11.03 -1.68 9.69
CA CYS A 31 -11.30 -0.69 8.63
C CYS A 31 -12.61 -1.02 7.90
N ARG A 32 -12.78 -2.29 7.54
CA ARG A 32 -13.99 -2.78 6.86
C ARG A 32 -15.24 -2.64 7.71
N GLU A 33 -15.14 -2.95 9.00
CA GLU A 33 -16.24 -2.73 9.96
C GLU A 33 -16.71 -1.26 10.01
N ARG A 34 -15.80 -0.32 9.74
CA ARG A 34 -16.09 1.12 9.67
C ARG A 34 -16.54 1.60 8.29
N GLY A 35 -16.60 0.71 7.29
CA GLY A 35 -16.92 1.05 5.91
C GLY A 35 -15.80 1.77 5.16
N VAL A 36 -14.54 1.59 5.58
CA VAL A 36 -13.34 1.98 4.84
C VAL A 36 -12.98 0.83 3.90
N VAL A 37 -12.72 1.13 2.63
CA VAL A 37 -12.29 0.13 1.64
C VAL A 37 -10.84 -0.26 1.91
N VAL A 38 -10.55 -1.55 1.99
CA VAL A 38 -9.19 -2.07 2.22
C VAL A 38 -8.61 -2.66 0.94
N ILE A 39 -7.47 -2.12 0.52
CA ILE A 39 -6.62 -2.70 -0.53
C ILE A 39 -5.40 -3.35 0.15
N GLY A 40 -5.32 -4.68 0.10
CA GLY A 40 -4.25 -5.46 0.71
C GLY A 40 -3.14 -5.79 -0.29
N PHE A 41 -1.90 -5.40 0.03
CA PHE A 41 -0.71 -5.76 -0.75
C PHE A 41 -0.03 -6.95 -0.07
N THR A 42 0.03 -8.08 -0.77
CA THR A 42 0.59 -9.33 -0.23
C THR A 42 1.17 -10.20 -1.34
N SER A 43 1.98 -11.20 -1.00
CA SER A 43 2.35 -12.26 -1.94
C SER A 43 1.40 -13.42 -1.77
N LEU A 44 0.65 -13.77 -2.82
CA LEU A 44 -0.23 -14.94 -2.76
C LEU A 44 0.60 -16.24 -2.67
N ALA A 45 1.76 -16.28 -3.33
CA ALA A 45 2.69 -17.40 -3.27
C ALA A 45 3.23 -17.64 -1.85
N TYR A 46 3.51 -16.59 -1.08
CA TYR A 46 3.92 -16.68 0.32
C TYR A 46 2.69 -17.00 1.19
N THR A 47 1.62 -16.22 1.06
CA THR A 47 0.38 -16.33 1.84
C THR A 47 -0.16 -17.76 1.83
N ALA A 48 -0.12 -18.47 0.69
CA ALA A 48 -0.60 -19.84 0.58
C ALA A 48 0.17 -20.86 1.45
N ARG A 49 1.42 -20.58 1.83
CA ARG A 49 2.32 -21.53 2.52
C ARG A 49 2.45 -21.31 4.03
N VAL A 50 1.73 -20.33 4.58
CA VAL A 50 1.84 -19.96 6.00
C VAL A 50 0.53 -20.09 6.74
N THR A 51 0.59 -20.43 8.02
CA THR A 51 -0.58 -20.48 8.90
C THR A 51 -0.92 -19.07 9.43
N PRO A 52 -2.19 -18.64 9.39
CA PRO A 52 -2.59 -17.35 9.97
C PRO A 52 -2.28 -17.29 11.47
N LEU A 53 -1.92 -16.11 11.98
CA LEU A 53 -1.71 -15.87 13.42
C LEU A 53 -2.89 -15.11 14.05
N HIS A 54 -3.80 -14.56 13.25
CA HIS A 54 -4.97 -13.87 13.74
C HIS A 54 -6.00 -14.87 14.31
N PRO A 55 -6.62 -14.61 15.49
CA PRO A 55 -7.60 -15.53 16.09
C PRO A 55 -8.81 -15.86 15.20
N SER A 56 -9.14 -14.99 14.25
CA SER A 56 -10.22 -15.25 13.28
C SER A 56 -9.86 -16.30 12.22
N GLY A 57 -8.63 -16.82 12.20
CA GLY A 57 -8.14 -17.72 11.15
C GLY A 57 -7.92 -17.06 9.79
N LYS A 58 -8.01 -15.72 9.71
CA LYS A 58 -7.85 -14.96 8.46
C LYS A 58 -6.40 -14.52 8.24
N LYS A 59 -6.04 -14.37 6.97
CA LYS A 59 -4.85 -13.64 6.48
C LYS A 59 -5.29 -12.30 5.89
N LEU A 60 -4.32 -11.45 5.55
CA LEU A 60 -4.61 -10.12 4.99
C LEU A 60 -5.46 -10.21 3.72
N ALA A 61 -5.22 -11.22 2.86
CA ALA A 61 -6.02 -11.44 1.66
C ALA A 61 -7.51 -11.62 1.98
N ASP A 62 -7.85 -12.43 2.99
CA ASP A 62 -9.24 -12.66 3.42
C ASP A 62 -9.87 -11.43 4.09
N ALA A 63 -9.02 -10.58 4.66
CA ALA A 63 -9.41 -9.37 5.38
C ALA A 63 -9.49 -8.14 4.47
N SER A 64 -9.12 -8.21 3.19
CA SER A 64 -9.12 -7.08 2.25
C SER A 64 -10.33 -7.13 1.32
N ASP A 65 -10.76 -5.97 0.80
CA ASP A 65 -11.80 -5.89 -0.24
C ASP A 65 -11.19 -6.06 -1.64
N VAL A 66 -9.97 -5.55 -1.85
CA VAL A 66 -9.17 -5.76 -3.05
C VAL A 66 -7.79 -6.31 -2.65
N VAL A 67 -7.31 -7.33 -3.35
CA VAL A 67 -5.99 -7.90 -3.13
C VAL A 67 -5.08 -7.56 -4.31
N VAL A 68 -3.93 -6.97 -4.02
CA VAL A 68 -2.83 -6.75 -4.95
C VAL A 68 -1.76 -7.79 -4.67
N ASP A 69 -1.65 -8.78 -5.56
CA ASP A 69 -0.54 -9.73 -5.52
C ASP A 69 0.73 -9.06 -6.02
N ILE A 70 1.73 -8.95 -5.14
CA ILE A 70 3.01 -8.32 -5.47
C ILE A 70 3.98 -9.29 -6.15
N GLY A 71 3.59 -10.56 -6.35
CA GLY A 71 4.32 -11.51 -7.20
C GLY A 71 5.66 -11.99 -6.64
N VAL A 72 5.95 -11.75 -5.36
CA VAL A 72 7.22 -12.19 -4.76
C VAL A 72 7.15 -13.65 -4.29
N PRO A 73 8.26 -14.42 -4.35
CA PRO A 73 8.24 -15.83 -3.93
C PRO A 73 8.06 -15.98 -2.42
N TYR A 74 7.79 -17.21 -1.99
CA TYR A 74 7.85 -17.57 -0.57
C TYR A 74 9.23 -17.23 0.00
N GLY A 75 9.24 -16.65 1.20
CA GLY A 75 10.47 -16.17 1.84
C GLY A 75 10.86 -14.74 1.46
N ASP A 76 10.25 -14.15 0.42
CA ASP A 76 10.60 -12.81 -0.09
C ASP A 76 12.11 -12.67 -0.34
N ALA A 77 12.65 -13.61 -1.09
CA ALA A 77 14.04 -13.58 -1.54
C ALA A 77 14.16 -14.37 -2.83
N ALA A 78 14.89 -13.84 -3.81
CA ALA A 78 14.88 -14.37 -5.18
C ALA A 78 16.25 -14.57 -5.79
N VAL A 79 17.30 -13.95 -5.27
CA VAL A 79 18.64 -13.96 -5.87
C VAL A 79 19.50 -15.05 -5.24
N GLU A 80 20.05 -15.93 -6.07
CA GLU A 80 20.98 -16.97 -5.66
C GLU A 80 22.42 -16.42 -5.69
N ILE A 81 23.19 -16.66 -4.63
CA ILE A 81 24.59 -16.21 -4.50
C ILE A 81 25.46 -17.44 -4.22
N PRO A 82 26.49 -17.73 -5.05
CA PRO A 82 27.37 -18.87 -4.81
C PRO A 82 27.98 -18.87 -3.41
N GLY A 83 27.86 -19.98 -2.70
CA GLY A 83 28.33 -20.14 -1.32
C GLY A 83 27.31 -19.76 -0.23
N ILE A 84 26.13 -19.24 -0.58
CA ILE A 84 25.02 -18.97 0.35
C ILE A 84 23.86 -19.93 0.01
N PRO A 85 23.41 -20.79 0.95
CA PRO A 85 22.32 -21.75 0.70
C PRO A 85 20.95 -21.10 0.46
N GLU A 86 20.66 -20.01 1.16
CA GLU A 86 19.39 -19.28 1.07
C GLU A 86 19.38 -18.28 -0.09
N LYS A 87 18.19 -18.05 -0.66
CA LYS A 87 17.99 -16.93 -1.58
C LYS A 87 18.08 -15.62 -0.81
N MET A 88 18.67 -14.62 -1.46
CA MET A 88 18.89 -13.29 -0.94
C MET A 88 18.08 -12.25 -1.73
N LEU A 89 18.17 -11.00 -1.24
CA LEU A 89 17.56 -9.80 -1.82
C LEU A 89 16.03 -9.84 -1.87
N PRO A 90 15.35 -9.17 -0.91
CA PRO A 90 13.90 -9.11 -0.93
C PRO A 90 13.38 -8.28 -2.09
N LEU A 91 12.30 -8.78 -2.70
CA LEU A 91 11.67 -8.15 -3.85
C LEU A 91 10.49 -7.29 -3.44
N SER A 92 9.90 -7.55 -2.27
CA SER A 92 8.62 -6.94 -1.87
C SER A 92 8.66 -5.43 -1.79
N GLY A 93 9.76 -4.82 -1.35
CA GLY A 93 9.90 -3.37 -1.30
C GLY A 93 9.79 -2.72 -2.68
N VAL A 94 10.48 -3.28 -3.67
CA VAL A 94 10.43 -2.80 -5.06
C VAL A 94 9.06 -3.09 -5.68
N ALA A 95 8.54 -4.30 -5.49
CA ALA A 95 7.26 -4.71 -6.05
C ALA A 95 6.09 -3.88 -5.49
N MET A 96 6.02 -3.67 -4.18
CA MET A 96 5.02 -2.81 -3.54
C MET A 96 5.14 -1.36 -4.01
N THR A 97 6.36 -0.84 -4.16
CA THR A 97 6.60 0.53 -4.63
C THR A 97 6.09 0.70 -6.05
N ILE A 98 6.42 -0.22 -6.96
CA ILE A 98 5.95 -0.18 -8.36
C ILE A 98 4.42 -0.30 -8.42
N ALA A 99 3.85 -1.29 -7.74
CA ALA A 99 2.39 -1.49 -7.73
C ALA A 99 1.67 -0.26 -7.16
N GLY A 100 2.21 0.35 -6.09
CA GLY A 100 1.74 1.62 -5.56
C GLY A 100 1.78 2.72 -6.61
N TRP A 101 2.94 2.99 -7.22
CA TRP A 101 3.03 4.04 -8.24
C TRP A 101 2.09 3.85 -9.42
N MET A 102 1.86 2.61 -9.86
CA MET A 102 0.89 2.30 -10.92
C MET A 102 -0.54 2.65 -10.50
N ILE A 103 -0.93 2.31 -9.27
CA ILE A 103 -2.26 2.63 -8.73
C ILE A 103 -2.42 4.15 -8.60
N TRP A 104 -1.44 4.85 -8.03
CA TRP A 104 -1.50 6.30 -7.89
C TRP A 104 -1.53 7.00 -9.25
N GLY A 105 -0.72 6.54 -10.21
CA GLY A 105 -0.74 7.02 -11.59
C GLY A 105 -2.15 6.97 -12.19
N ALA A 106 -2.78 5.80 -12.13
CA ALA A 106 -4.14 5.62 -12.63
C ALA A 106 -5.18 6.49 -11.91
N VAL A 107 -5.03 6.71 -10.59
CA VAL A 107 -5.88 7.62 -9.82
C VAL A 107 -5.70 9.06 -10.30
N MET A 108 -4.46 9.53 -10.43
CA MET A 108 -4.14 10.89 -10.89
C MET A 108 -4.67 11.15 -12.30
N GLU A 109 -4.52 10.19 -13.22
CA GLU A 109 -5.06 10.27 -14.58
C GLU A 109 -6.58 10.41 -14.58
N LYS A 110 -7.30 9.60 -13.80
CA LYS A 110 -8.76 9.68 -13.67
C LYS A 110 -9.21 11.00 -13.07
N MET A 111 -8.51 11.50 -12.06
CA MET A 111 -8.80 12.79 -11.44
C MET A 111 -8.59 13.94 -12.42
N ALA A 112 -7.46 13.96 -13.15
CA ALA A 112 -7.21 14.96 -14.19
C ALA A 112 -8.27 14.92 -15.30
N ALA A 113 -8.63 13.73 -15.79
CA ALA A 113 -9.63 13.56 -16.84
C ALA A 113 -11.05 13.98 -16.41
N SER A 114 -11.35 13.97 -15.11
CA SER A 114 -12.64 14.45 -14.57
C SER A 114 -12.68 15.96 -14.30
N GLY A 115 -11.64 16.71 -14.71
CA GLY A 115 -11.54 18.15 -14.50
C GLY A 115 -11.22 18.55 -13.05
N ASN A 116 -10.84 17.59 -12.21
CA ASN A 116 -10.53 17.80 -10.81
C ASN A 116 -9.17 17.17 -10.44
N PRO A 117 -8.06 17.67 -11.02
CA PRO A 117 -6.73 17.10 -10.83
C PRO A 117 -6.31 17.16 -9.37
N PRO A 118 -5.47 16.23 -8.87
CA PRO A 118 -4.96 16.29 -7.50
C PRO A 118 -3.96 17.44 -7.32
N THR A 119 -3.76 17.83 -6.07
CA THR A 119 -2.61 18.59 -5.59
C THR A 119 -1.39 17.70 -5.73
N VAL A 120 -0.39 18.21 -6.43
CA VAL A 120 0.86 17.51 -6.70
C VAL A 120 2.00 18.22 -6.00
N PHE A 121 3.02 17.47 -5.61
CA PHE A 121 4.26 18.01 -5.07
C PHE A 121 5.38 17.74 -6.05
N ILE A 122 6.21 18.76 -6.30
CA ILE A 122 7.44 18.61 -7.08
C ILE A 122 8.65 18.56 -6.16
N SER A 123 9.78 18.09 -6.69
CA SER A 123 11.04 18.08 -5.96
C SER A 123 11.44 19.49 -5.54
N ILE A 124 11.61 19.70 -4.23
CA ILE A 124 12.11 20.96 -3.67
C ILE A 124 13.54 21.29 -4.12
N ASN A 125 14.28 20.31 -4.64
CA ASN A 125 15.63 20.49 -5.18
C ASN A 125 15.65 21.15 -6.57
N ARG A 126 14.48 21.40 -7.18
CA ARG A 126 14.39 22.29 -8.35
C ARG A 126 14.55 23.75 -7.93
N GLU A 127 15.03 24.61 -8.83
CA GLU A 127 15.17 26.05 -8.56
C GLU A 127 13.84 26.70 -8.13
N ASP A 128 12.73 26.27 -8.73
CA ASP A 128 11.36 26.70 -8.40
C ASP A 128 10.68 25.85 -7.31
N GLY A 129 11.36 24.84 -6.79
CA GLY A 129 10.77 23.76 -6.00
C GLY A 129 10.15 24.22 -4.69
N LYS A 130 10.82 25.13 -3.96
CA LYS A 130 10.29 25.67 -2.69
C LYS A 130 9.01 26.46 -2.88
N ALA A 131 8.98 27.35 -3.88
CA ALA A 131 7.82 28.19 -4.16
C ALA A 131 6.61 27.34 -4.60
N PHE A 132 6.85 26.32 -5.44
CA PHE A 132 5.81 25.39 -5.85
C PHE A 132 5.30 24.54 -4.67
N TYR A 133 6.19 24.04 -3.83
CA TYR A 133 5.83 23.27 -2.63
C TYR A 133 4.90 24.06 -1.72
N ASP A 134 5.21 25.32 -1.43
CA ASP A 134 4.38 26.18 -0.57
C ASP A 134 2.97 26.38 -1.17
N THR A 135 2.90 26.59 -2.48
CA THR A 135 1.62 26.68 -3.20
C THR A 135 0.82 25.38 -3.08
N SER A 136 1.50 24.24 -3.21
CA SER A 136 0.91 22.90 -3.10
C SER A 136 0.39 22.63 -1.69
N VAL A 137 1.13 23.00 -0.64
CA VAL A 137 0.68 22.90 0.75
C VAL A 137 -0.59 23.73 0.97
N ALA A 138 -0.63 24.97 0.47
CA ALA A 138 -1.80 25.82 0.60
C ALA A 138 -3.03 25.27 -0.15
N GLN A 139 -2.83 24.62 -1.30
CA GLN A 139 -3.88 23.93 -2.04
C GLN A 139 -4.39 22.69 -1.29
N TYR A 140 -3.46 21.85 -0.81
CA TYR A 140 -3.78 20.63 -0.06
C TYR A 140 -4.56 20.94 1.21
N ASN A 141 -4.13 21.93 2.01
CA ASN A 141 -4.83 22.32 3.24
C ASN A 141 -6.26 22.83 2.98
N ARG A 142 -6.53 23.37 1.79
CA ARG A 142 -7.84 23.90 1.40
C ARG A 142 -8.79 22.81 0.88
N ARG A 143 -8.29 21.87 0.08
CA ARG A 143 -9.11 20.90 -0.67
C ARG A 143 -8.95 19.44 -0.19
N GLY A 144 -7.82 19.11 0.43
CA GLY A 144 -7.50 17.80 1.00
C GLY A 144 -6.84 16.80 0.04
N TYR A 145 -6.87 17.06 -1.27
CA TYR A 145 -6.20 16.23 -2.28
C TYR A 145 -5.61 17.08 -3.38
#